data_AF-A0A850LSK3-F1
#
_entry.id   AF-A0A850LSK3-F1
#
_cell.length_a   1.000
_cell.length_b   1.000
_cell.length_c   1.000
_cell.angle_alpha   90.00
_cell.angle_beta   90.00
_cell.angle_gamma   90.00
#
_symmetry.space_group_name_H-M   'P 1'
#
loop_
_entity.id
_entity.type
_entity.pdbx_description
1 polymer ?
#
loop_
_entity_poly.entity_id
_entity_poly.type
_entity_poly.pdbx_seq_one_letter_code
_entity_poly.pdbx_strand_id
1 'polypeptide(L)' 'MKNNEYKIKRLRFLWNLKRLPRRRPRDPEEELVLRLMGYNRWRKELEEGKLIELSPKKYKIVINPSTIH' A
#
# COMPACT_ATOMS: atom_id res chain seq x y z
N MET A 1 1.94 37.76 4.97
CA MET A 1 2.09 36.77 6.06
C MET A 1 1.18 35.52 5.95
N LYS A 2 0.58 35.20 4.79
CA LYS A 2 -0.31 34.03 4.62
C LYS A 2 0.42 32.71 4.35
N ASN A 3 1.65 32.74 3.80
CA ASN A 3 2.39 31.53 3.41
C ASN A 3 2.84 30.66 4.59
N ASN A 4 2.94 31.22 5.80
CA ASN A 4 3.39 30.49 6.97
C ASN A 4 2.27 29.63 7.58
N GLU A 5 1.02 30.12 7.55
CA GLU A 5 -0.14 29.37 8.03
C GLU A 5 -0.41 28.11 7.20
N TYR A 6 -0.28 28.19 5.88
CA TYR A 6 -0.43 27.03 5.00
C TYR A 6 0.63 25.96 5.27
N LYS A 7 1.89 26.36 5.50
CA LYS A 7 2.96 25.43 5.88
C LYS A 7 2.71 24.79 7.24
N ILE A 8 2.28 25.56 8.24
CA ILE A 8 1.97 25.07 9.59
C ILE A 8 0.78 24.11 9.56
N LYS A 9 -0.30 24.43 8.83
CA LYS A 9 -1.46 23.55 8.65
C LYS A 9 -1.07 22.25 7.94
N ARG A 10 -0.23 22.32 6.90
CA ARG A 10 0.26 21.15 6.16
C ARG A 10 1.13 20.24 7.04
N LEU A 11 2.04 20.81 7.82
CA LEU A 11 2.87 20.04 8.75
C LEU A 11 2.02 19.36 9.84
N ARG A 12 1.01 20.07 10.37
CA ARG A 12 0.08 19.53 11.38
C ARG A 12 -0.80 18.40 10.80
N PHE A 13 -1.25 18.54 9.55
CA PHE A 13 -1.96 17.49 8.82
C PHE A 13 -1.09 16.25 8.58
N LEU A 14 0.15 16.42 8.13
CA LEU A 14 1.10 15.31 7.94
C LEU A 14 1.46 14.61 9.27
N TRP A 15 1.52 15.36 10.37
CA TRP A 15 1.75 14.80 11.71
C TRP A 15 0.54 13.99 12.21
N ASN A 16 -0.67 14.43 11.87
CA ASN A 16 -1.91 13.67 12.15
C ASN A 16 -2.08 12.45 11.22
N LEU A 17 -1.61 12.48 9.97
CA LEU A 17 -1.57 11.30 9.10
C LEU A 17 -0.57 10.24 9.59
N LYS A 18 0.58 10.66 10.15
CA LYS A 18 1.50 9.74 10.85
C LYS A 18 0.88 9.13 12.12
N ARG A 19 -0.24 9.68 12.59
CA ARG A 19 -1.07 9.21 13.70
C ARG A 19 -2.43 8.68 13.21
N LEU A 20 -2.51 8.14 11.99
CA LEU A 20 -3.53 7.11 11.76
C LEU A 20 -3.44 6.13 12.93
N PRO A 21 -4.57 5.80 13.60
CA PRO A 21 -4.51 5.02 14.81
C PRO A 21 -3.69 3.78 14.48
N ARG A 22 -2.62 3.54 15.27
CA ARG A 22 -1.99 2.22 15.31
C ARG A 22 -3.15 1.29 15.57
N ARG A 23 -3.68 0.65 14.51
CA ARG A 23 -4.61 -0.45 14.66
C ARG A 23 -3.93 -1.35 15.69
N ARG A 24 -4.64 -1.75 16.74
CA ARG A 24 -4.09 -2.67 17.74
C ARG A 24 -3.30 -3.74 16.97
N PRO A 25 -2.10 -4.14 17.44
CA PRO A 25 -1.37 -5.20 16.78
C PRO A 25 -2.36 -6.34 16.55
N ARG A 26 -2.50 -6.76 15.29
CA ARG A 26 -3.40 -7.86 14.94
C ARG A 26 -2.99 -9.09 15.73
N ASP A 27 -3.93 -9.96 15.98
CA ASP A 27 -3.60 -11.26 16.53
C ASP A 27 -2.52 -11.93 15.65
N PRO A 28 -1.49 -12.59 16.21
CA PRO A 28 -0.45 -13.23 15.40
C PRO A 28 -0.98 -14.20 14.34
N GLU A 29 -2.09 -14.90 14.62
CA GLU A 29 -2.74 -15.79 13.67
C GLU A 29 -3.43 -15.00 12.55
N GLU A 30 -4.14 -13.93 12.90
CA GLU A 30 -4.77 -13.03 11.92
C GLU A 30 -3.71 -12.43 10.97
N GLU A 31 -2.57 -12.01 11.50
CA GLU A 31 -1.46 -11.46 10.72
C GLU A 31 -0.85 -12.53 9.78
N LEU A 32 -0.72 -13.78 10.24
CA LEU A 32 -0.27 -14.89 9.41
C LEU A 32 -1.23 -15.16 8.25
N VAL A 33 -2.53 -15.22 8.53
CA VAL A 33 -3.57 -15.43 7.51
C VAL A 33 -3.53 -14.32 6.47
N LEU A 34 -3.44 -13.06 6.89
CA LEU A 34 -3.37 -11.93 5.95
C LEU A 34 -2.10 -11.95 5.09
N ARG A 35 -0.96 -12.38 5.65
CA ARG A 35 0.27 -12.59 4.87
C ARG A 35 0.11 -13.68 3.82
N LEU A 36 -0.49 -14.81 4.20
CA LEU A 36 -0.76 -15.92 3.27
C LEU A 36 -1.73 -15.49 2.16
N MET A 37 -2.79 -14.76 2.49
CA MET A 37 -3.72 -14.20 1.51
C MET A 37 -3.01 -13.24 0.55
N GLY A 38 -2.17 -12.35 1.08
CA GLY A 38 -1.37 -11.42 0.27
C GLY A 38 -0.41 -12.16 -0.67
N TYR A 39 0.28 -13.18 -0.17
CA TYR A 39 1.19 -14.00 -0.97
C TYR A 39 0.45 -14.75 -2.09
N ASN A 40 -0.68 -15.39 -1.78
CA ASN A 40 -1.49 -16.11 -2.77
C ASN A 40 -2.04 -15.18 -3.85
N ARG A 41 -2.51 -13.99 -3.44
CA ARG A 41 -2.95 -12.96 -4.39
C ARG A 41 -1.80 -12.50 -5.28
N TRP A 42 -0.62 -12.27 -4.71
CA TRP A 42 0.57 -11.87 -5.47
C TRP A 42 0.96 -12.91 -6.52
N ARG A 43 0.98 -14.20 -6.14
CA ARG A 43 1.25 -15.30 -7.08
C ARG A 43 0.22 -15.36 -8.19
N LYS A 44 -1.06 -15.24 -7.86
CA LYS A 44 -2.14 -15.19 -8.86
C LYS A 44 -1.98 -14.03 -9.84
N GLU A 45 -1.62 -12.84 -9.35
CA GLU A 45 -1.39 -11.68 -10.21
C GLU A 45 -0.15 -11.85 -11.12
N LEU A 46 0.88 -12.60 -10.70
CA LEU A 46 1.99 -13.01 -11.58
C LEU A 46 1.54 -14.01 -12.65
N GLU A 47 0.79 -15.05 -12.27
CA GLU A 47 0.25 -16.06 -13.18
C GLU A 47 -0.70 -15.45 -14.23
N GLU A 48 -1.52 -14.48 -13.84
CA GLU A 48 -2.43 -13.74 -14.72
C GLU A 48 -1.71 -12.67 -15.57
N GLY A 49 -0.39 -12.49 -15.41
CA GLY A 49 0.40 -11.49 -16.14
C GLY A 49 0.10 -10.04 -15.75
N LYS A 50 -0.62 -9.81 -14.66
CA LYS A 50 -0.89 -8.48 -14.09
C LYS A 50 0.34 -7.92 -13.37
N LEU A 51 1.22 -8.80 -12.89
CA LEU A 51 2.53 -8.49 -12.37
C LEU A 51 3.60 -9.15 -13.24
N ILE A 52 4.72 -8.46 -13.45
CA ILE A 52 5.92 -9.00 -14.10
C ILE A 52 7.08 -8.87 -13.13
N GLU A 53 7.79 -9.96 -12.86
CA GLU A 53 9.04 -9.92 -12.10
C GLU A 53 10.18 -9.39 -12.97
N LEU A 54 10.82 -8.30 -12.53
CA LEU A 54 11.96 -7.67 -13.21
C LEU A 54 13.30 -8.14 -12.65
N SER A 55 13.33 -8.39 -11.34
CA SER A 55 14.48 -8.92 -10.60
C SER A 55 13.97 -9.44 -9.24
N PRO A 56 14.80 -10.11 -8.43
CA PRO A 56 14.40 -10.52 -7.09
C PRO A 56 13.83 -9.33 -6.30
N LYS A 57 12.58 -9.46 -5.84
CA LYS A 57 11.83 -8.42 -5.11
C LYS A 57 11.50 -7.14 -5.89
N LYS A 58 11.73 -7.09 -7.22
CA LYS A 58 11.30 -5.97 -8.08
C LYS A 58 10.26 -6.46 -9.07
N TYR A 59 9.12 -5.81 -9.06
CA TYR A 59 7.98 -6.18 -9.89
C TYR A 59 7.42 -4.95 -10.58
N LYS A 60 6.85 -5.16 -11.77
CA LYS A 60 6.14 -4.15 -12.56
C LYS A 60 4.67 -4.51 -12.60
N ILE A 61 3.81 -3.54 -12.33
CA ILE A 61 2.36 -3.67 -12.51
C ILE A 61 2.05 -3.43 -14.00
N VAL A 62 1.32 -4.37 -14.60
CA VAL A 62 0.78 -4.24 -15.94
C VAL A 62 -0.62 -3.66 -15.81
N ILE A 63 -0.74 -2.35 -16.04
CA ILE A 63 -2.04 -1.68 -16.06
C ILE A 63 -2.61 -1.86 -17.46
N ASN A 64 -3.56 -2.80 -17.61
CA ASN A 64 -4.34 -2.89 -18.84
C ASN A 64 -5.30 -1.70 -18.88
N PRO A 65 -5.27 -0.87 -19.94
CA PRO A 65 -6.13 0.32 -20.04
C PRO A 65 -7.63 -0.01 -20.09
N SER A 66 -8.00 -1.27 -20.38
CA SER A 66 -9.38 -1.77 -20.34
C SER A 66 -9.91 -2.10 -18.95
N THR A 67 -9.09 -2.01 -17.89
CA THR A 67 -9.48 -2.36 -16.51
C THR A 67 -9.80 -1.14 -15.63
N ILE A 68 -9.63 0.07 -16.17
CA ILE A 68 -10.03 1.33 -15.52
C ILE A 68 -11.44 1.67 -16.02
N HIS A 69 -12.45 1.19 -15.30
CA HIS A 69 -13.85 1.58 -15.46
C HIS A 69 -14.31 2.34 -14.22
#